data_AF-A0A1C6DSG4-F1
#
_entry.id   AF-A0A1C6DSG4-F1
#
_cell.length_a   1.000
_cell.length_b   1.000
_cell.length_c   1.000
_cell.angle_alpha   90.00
_cell.angle_beta   90.00
_cell.angle_gamma   90.00
#
_symmetry.space_group_name_H-M   'P 1'
#
loop_
_entity.id
_entity.type
_entity.pdbx_description
1 polymer ?
#
loop_
_entity_poly.entity_id
_entity_poly.type
_entity_poly.pdbx_seq_one_letter_code
_entity_poly.pdbx_strand_id
1 'polypeptide(L)'
;MKKLCFTSFDHGITHFDLANNYGPEPGSAEKHFGLILKEHFFAYRDELLISTKAGYDIWKGPYGNWGSRKYLIASLDQSLQRLGLEYVDISSFHAEKKSLPSYLSIGRAFFVCSCIINVQDLQIYTPFQIIDLNRSTKETFGMRVIEQTFN
;
A
#
# COMPACT_ATOMS: atom_id res chain seq x y z
N MET A 1 18.65 4.83 -8.41
CA MET A 1 17.19 4.68 -8.64
C MET A 1 16.83 4.94 -10.09
N LYS A 2 16.97 6.16 -10.63
CA LYS A 2 16.57 6.53 -12.01
C LYS A 2 16.89 5.48 -13.08
N LYS A 3 18.17 5.11 -13.29
CA LYS A 3 18.57 4.12 -14.30
C LYS A 3 17.84 2.79 -14.17
N LEU A 4 17.59 2.30 -12.95
CA LEU A 4 16.86 1.07 -12.72
C LEU A 4 15.40 1.19 -13.20
N CYS A 5 14.73 2.30 -12.85
CA CYS A 5 13.35 2.54 -13.26
C CYS A 5 13.18 2.57 -14.78
N PHE A 6 14.09 3.25 -15.49
CA PHE A 6 14.10 3.26 -16.96
C PHE A 6 14.34 1.86 -17.52
N THR A 7 15.39 1.18 -17.07
CA THR A 7 15.67 -0.18 -17.56
C THR A 7 14.50 -1.13 -17.32
N SER A 8 13.85 -1.07 -16.15
CA SER A 8 12.65 -1.86 -15.86
C SER A 8 11.52 -1.56 -16.84
N PHE A 9 11.20 -0.28 -17.04
CA PHE A 9 10.11 0.14 -17.92
C PHE A 9 10.39 -0.20 -19.39
N ASP A 10 11.62 0.01 -19.86
CA ASP A 10 12.07 -0.34 -21.22
C ASP A 10 11.97 -1.85 -21.50
N HIS A 11 11.97 -2.69 -20.46
CA HIS A 11 11.80 -4.14 -20.54
C HIS A 11 10.36 -4.59 -20.22
N GLY A 12 9.40 -3.66 -20.16
CA GLY A 12 7.99 -3.97 -19.96
C GLY A 12 7.57 -4.21 -18.51
N ILE A 13 8.42 -3.91 -17.52
CA ILE A 13 8.03 -3.95 -16.12
C ILE A 13 7.26 -2.66 -15.81
N THR A 14 5.94 -2.79 -15.67
CA THR A 14 5.01 -1.68 -15.41
C THR A 14 4.64 -1.53 -13.94
N HIS A 15 5.00 -2.49 -13.09
CA HIS A 15 4.71 -2.45 -11.67
C HIS A 15 5.91 -1.98 -10.84
N PHE A 16 5.72 -0.87 -10.13
CA PHE A 16 6.70 -0.32 -9.20
C PHE A 16 6.16 -0.40 -7.77
N ASP A 17 6.81 -1.23 -6.96
CA ASP A 17 6.40 -1.49 -5.59
C ASP A 17 7.25 -0.71 -4.57
N LEU A 18 6.58 0.04 -3.69
CA LEU A 18 7.19 0.85 -2.65
C LEU A 18 6.59 0.53 -1.28
N ALA A 19 7.11 1.18 -0.23
CA ALA A 19 6.50 1.24 1.09
C ALA A 19 6.84 2.57 1.75
N ASN A 20 6.02 2.99 2.70
CA ASN A 20 6.17 4.25 3.43
C ASN A 20 7.54 4.42 4.11
N ASN A 21 8.17 3.31 4.51
CA ASN A 21 9.43 3.29 5.23
C ASN A 21 10.64 2.90 4.36
N TYR A 22 10.48 2.70 3.05
CA TYR A 22 11.60 2.38 2.17
C TYR A 22 12.59 3.56 2.06
N GLY A 23 13.88 3.21 2.10
CA GLY A 23 15.03 4.11 2.06
C GLY A 23 16.25 3.51 2.78
N PRO A 24 17.29 4.32 3.06
CA PRO A 24 17.94 4.32 4.37
C PRO A 24 17.20 5.25 5.35
N GLU A 25 16.74 6.42 4.87
CA GLU A 25 15.83 7.31 5.60
C GLU A 25 14.38 6.99 5.24
N PRO A 26 13.46 6.80 6.21
CA PRO A 26 12.09 6.40 5.91
C PRO A 26 11.36 7.37 4.98
N GLY A 27 10.74 6.83 3.92
CA GLY A 27 10.01 7.60 2.91
C GLY A 27 10.89 8.26 1.85
N SER A 28 12.22 8.11 1.92
CA SER A 28 13.13 8.65 0.90
C SER A 28 12.98 7.95 -0.45
N ALA A 29 12.63 6.66 -0.48
CA ALA A 29 12.35 5.96 -1.72
C ALA A 29 11.14 6.54 -2.45
N GLU A 30 10.05 6.83 -1.73
CA GLU A 30 8.84 7.44 -2.29
C GLU A 30 9.12 8.85 -2.83
N LYS A 31 9.90 9.67 -2.10
CA LYS A 31 10.28 11.00 -2.57
C LYS A 31 11.09 10.95 -3.87
N HIS A 32 12.09 10.08 -3.95
CA HIS A 32 12.91 9.94 -5.16
C HIS A 32 12.12 9.37 -6.33
N PHE A 33 11.24 8.38 -6.08
CA PHE A 33 10.37 7.85 -7.11
C PHE A 33 9.37 8.90 -7.60
N GLY A 34 8.77 9.69 -6.70
CA GLY A 34 7.88 10.79 -7.06
C GLY A 34 8.53 11.85 -7.94
N LEU A 35 9.81 12.19 -7.69
CA LEU A 35 10.58 13.07 -8.58
C LEU A 35 10.77 12.45 -9.97
N ILE A 36 11.18 11.18 -10.06
CA ILE A 36 11.34 10.47 -11.34
C ILE A 36 10.00 10.39 -12.08
N LEU A 37 8.92 10.09 -11.37
CA LEU A 37 7.58 10.01 -11.92
C LEU A 37 7.20 11.35 -12.54
N LYS A 38 7.30 12.44 -11.78
CA LYS A 38 6.96 13.79 -12.24
C LYS A 38 7.81 14.24 -13.43
N GLU A 39 9.12 13.99 -13.42
CA GLU A 39 10.04 14.48 -14.44
C GLU A 39 10.04 13.64 -15.72
N HIS A 40 9.70 12.34 -15.64
CA HIS A 40 9.96 11.40 -16.73
C HIS A 40 8.82 10.44 -17.05
N PHE A 41 8.02 10.04 -16.07
CA PHE A 41 6.98 9.03 -16.29
C PHE A 41 5.55 9.55 -16.18
N PHE A 42 5.36 10.85 -16.00
CA PHE A 42 4.03 11.43 -15.85
C PHE A 42 3.12 11.14 -17.04
N ALA A 43 3.66 11.19 -18.26
CA ALA A 43 2.94 10.85 -19.49
C ALA A 43 2.53 9.36 -19.57
N TYR A 44 3.18 8.49 -18.79
CA TYR A 44 2.94 7.04 -18.74
C TYR A 44 2.23 6.63 -17.46
N ARG A 45 1.73 7.57 -16.63
CA ARG A 45 1.16 7.23 -15.31
C ARG A 45 0.07 6.16 -15.40
N ASP A 46 -0.77 6.21 -16.41
CA ASP A 46 -1.87 5.25 -16.60
C ASP A 46 -1.41 3.90 -17.15
N GLU A 47 -0.15 3.79 -17.57
CA GLU A 47 0.50 2.53 -17.97
C GLU A 47 1.28 1.88 -16.80
N LEU A 48 1.34 2.56 -15.64
CA LEU A 48 2.07 2.12 -14.47
C LEU A 48 1.14 1.65 -13.35
N LEU A 49 1.55 0.56 -12.68
CA LEU A 49 0.97 0.11 -11.42
C LEU A 49 1.91 0.50 -10.28
N ILE A 50 1.50 1.44 -9.44
CA ILE A 50 2.28 1.95 -8.32
C ILE A 50 1.65 1.45 -7.02
N SER A 51 2.42 0.74 -6.20
CA SER A 51 2.00 0.31 -4.88
C SER A 51 2.78 0.99 -3.76
N THR A 52 2.11 1.18 -2.62
CA THR A 52 2.78 1.51 -1.36
C THR A 52 2.16 0.73 -0.20
N LYS A 53 2.83 0.74 0.94
CA LYS A 53 2.44 -0.05 2.11
C LYS A 53 2.63 0.73 3.41
N ALA A 54 1.79 0.41 4.38
CA ALA A 54 1.90 0.86 5.76
C ALA A 54 1.67 -0.31 6.71
N GLY A 55 2.48 -0.43 7.77
CA GLY A 55 2.34 -1.51 8.75
C GLY A 55 3.53 -1.68 9.69
N TYR A 56 4.71 -1.24 9.25
CA TYR A 56 5.93 -1.19 10.05
C TYR A 56 6.22 0.22 10.60
N ASP A 57 7.20 0.31 11.49
CA ASP A 57 7.66 1.56 12.10
C ASP A 57 8.06 2.59 11.04
N ILE A 58 7.54 3.81 11.19
CA ILE A 58 7.85 4.96 10.33
C ILE A 58 8.06 6.26 11.12
N TRP A 59 7.38 6.44 12.25
CA TRP A 59 7.57 7.58 13.15
C TRP A 59 7.33 7.19 14.61
N LYS A 60 7.84 8.01 15.55
CA LYS A 60 7.74 7.73 16.99
C LYS A 60 6.30 7.83 17.50
N GLY A 61 5.96 6.96 18.45
CA GLY A 61 4.68 6.99 19.17
C GLY A 61 3.71 5.91 18.72
N PRO A 62 2.53 5.82 19.37
CA PRO A 62 1.62 4.68 19.23
C PRO A 62 0.91 4.58 17.88
N TYR A 63 1.04 5.62 17.04
CA TYR A 63 0.35 5.72 15.75
C TYR A 63 1.31 5.64 14.55
N GLY A 64 2.58 5.32 14.76
CA GLY A 64 3.58 5.22 13.69
C GLY A 64 3.97 3.80 13.32
N ASN A 65 3.18 2.81 13.74
CA ASN A 65 3.41 1.39 13.51
C ASN A 65 2.08 0.63 13.57
N TRP A 66 2.09 -0.62 13.11
CA TRP A 66 1.00 -1.59 13.18
C TRP A 66 -0.21 -1.23 12.30
N GLY A 67 -1.41 -1.66 12.69
CA GLY A 67 -2.61 -1.62 11.84
C GLY A 67 -3.71 -0.67 12.30
N SER A 68 -3.40 0.34 13.12
CA SER A 68 -4.45 1.27 13.54
C SER A 68 -5.02 2.05 12.34
N ARG A 69 -6.34 2.26 12.28
CA ARG A 69 -6.98 3.08 11.23
C ARG A 69 -6.32 4.45 11.09
N LYS A 70 -5.98 5.08 12.23
CA LYS A 70 -5.29 6.37 12.28
C LYS A 70 -3.96 6.33 11.52
N TYR A 71 -3.16 5.31 11.80
CA TYR A 71 -1.85 5.14 11.17
C TYR A 71 -1.98 4.90 9.66
N LEU A 72 -2.86 3.99 9.25
CA LEU A 72 -2.93 3.58 7.85
C LEU A 72 -3.42 4.71 6.94
N ILE A 73 -4.44 5.47 7.36
CA ILE A 73 -4.91 6.66 6.63
C ILE A 73 -3.83 7.74 6.60
N ALA A 74 -3.26 8.10 7.76
CA ALA A 74 -2.25 9.16 7.82
C ALA A 74 -0.98 8.80 7.04
N SER A 75 -0.60 7.52 7.02
CA SER A 75 0.53 7.04 6.24
C SER A 75 0.26 7.11 4.74
N LEU A 76 -0.94 6.74 4.28
CA LEU A 76 -1.31 6.84 2.88
C LEU A 76 -1.29 8.29 2.40
N ASP A 77 -1.87 9.21 3.17
CA ASP A 77 -1.84 10.65 2.86
C ASP A 77 -0.40 11.15 2.69
N GLN A 78 0.50 10.76 3.59
CA GLN A 78 1.91 11.13 3.50
C GLN A 78 2.62 10.48 2.30
N SER A 79 2.30 9.23 1.97
CA SER A 79 2.86 8.54 0.80
C SER A 79 2.43 9.23 -0.50
N LEU A 80 1.16 9.59 -0.64
CA LEU A 80 0.64 10.34 -1.78
C LEU A 80 1.34 11.70 -1.94
N GLN A 81 1.55 12.41 -0.83
CA GLN A 81 2.31 13.67 -0.85
C GLN A 81 3.77 13.47 -1.29
N ARG A 82 4.45 12.43 -0.81
CA ARG A 82 5.85 12.13 -1.19
C ARG A 82 5.97 11.70 -2.65
N LEU A 83 5.00 10.93 -3.15
CA LEU A 83 4.94 10.46 -4.53
C LEU A 83 4.47 11.54 -5.51
N GLY A 84 3.77 12.58 -5.02
CA GLY A 84 3.12 13.58 -5.87
C GLY A 84 1.96 13.00 -6.68
N LEU A 85 1.18 12.10 -6.07
CA LEU A 85 0.08 11.36 -6.70
C LEU A 85 -1.26 11.67 -6.03
N GLU A 86 -2.33 11.58 -6.81
CA GLU A 86 -3.71 11.62 -6.29
C GLU A 86 -4.15 10.27 -5.72
N TYR A 87 -3.62 9.17 -6.29
CA TYR A 87 -3.90 7.81 -5.88
C TYR A 87 -2.72 6.86 -6.16
N VAL A 88 -2.72 5.73 -5.47
CA VAL A 88 -1.89 4.55 -5.78
C VAL A 88 -2.79 3.42 -6.25
N ASP A 89 -2.26 2.56 -7.11
CA ASP A 89 -3.03 1.44 -7.69
C ASP A 89 -3.25 0.34 -6.65
N ILE A 90 -2.28 0.14 -5.74
CA ILE A 90 -2.39 -0.82 -4.65
C ILE A 90 -1.87 -0.19 -3.36
N SER A 91 -2.70 -0.23 -2.32
CA SER A 91 -2.32 0.17 -0.97
C SER A 91 -2.39 -1.04 -0.05
N SER A 92 -1.24 -1.49 0.44
CA SER A 92 -1.11 -2.76 1.16
C SER A 92 -0.81 -2.57 2.64
N PHE A 93 -1.25 -3.53 3.45
CA PHE A 93 -0.86 -3.60 4.85
C PHE A 93 0.46 -4.36 5.02
N HIS A 94 1.47 -3.67 5.55
CA HIS A 94 2.85 -4.12 5.62
C HIS A 94 3.15 -4.84 6.95
N ALA A 95 2.87 -6.15 7.03
CA ALA A 95 3.20 -6.91 8.23
C ALA A 95 3.41 -8.40 7.98
N GLU A 96 4.37 -8.98 8.70
CA GLU A 96 4.54 -10.42 8.83
C GLU A 96 3.34 -11.09 9.52
N LYS A 97 2.97 -12.28 9.05
CA LYS A 97 1.85 -13.06 9.61
C LYS A 97 2.06 -13.40 11.10
N LYS A 98 3.31 -13.57 11.53
CA LYS A 98 3.66 -13.96 12.91
C LYS A 98 3.60 -12.81 13.92
N SER A 99 3.71 -11.56 13.45
CA SER A 99 3.81 -10.41 14.34
C SER A 99 2.46 -9.80 14.69
N LEU A 100 1.36 -10.16 14.01
CA LEU A 100 0.05 -9.59 14.28
C LEU A 100 -0.68 -10.27 15.45
N PRO A 101 -1.00 -9.54 16.53
CA PRO A 101 -2.00 -9.98 17.48
C PRO A 101 -3.36 -10.12 16.79
N SER A 102 -4.15 -11.13 17.17
CA SER A 102 -5.45 -11.44 16.55
C SER A 102 -6.46 -10.27 16.50
N TYR A 103 -6.36 -9.31 17.41
CA TYR A 103 -7.22 -8.12 17.44
C TYR A 103 -6.80 -7.02 16.43
N LEU A 104 -5.55 -7.02 15.97
CA LEU A 104 -5.06 -6.10 14.94
C LEU A 104 -5.44 -6.52 13.52
N SER A 105 -5.97 -7.74 13.35
CA SER A 105 -6.60 -8.23 12.11
C SER A 105 -7.73 -7.32 11.60
N ILE A 106 -8.40 -6.61 12.52
CA ILE A 106 -9.47 -5.65 12.22
C ILE A 106 -8.92 -4.45 11.45
N GLY A 107 -7.70 -4.01 11.78
CA GLY A 107 -7.00 -2.94 11.06
C GLY A 107 -6.67 -3.29 9.62
N ARG A 108 -6.23 -4.54 9.39
CA ARG A 108 -6.04 -5.14 8.07
C ARG A 108 -7.31 -5.07 7.23
N ALA A 109 -8.43 -5.54 7.78
CA ALA A 109 -9.69 -5.61 7.06
C ALA A 109 -10.26 -4.22 6.72
N PHE A 110 -10.14 -3.25 7.62
CA PHE A 110 -10.66 -1.90 7.36
C PHE A 110 -9.87 -1.13 6.29
N PHE A 111 -8.54 -1.29 6.22
CA PHE A 111 -7.72 -0.56 5.26
C PHE A 111 -7.78 -1.13 3.86
N VAL A 112 -7.80 -2.46 3.75
CA VAL A 112 -8.10 -3.16 2.49
C VAL A 112 -9.43 -2.68 1.92
N CYS A 113 -10.48 -2.59 2.75
CA CYS A 113 -11.77 -2.09 2.28
C CYS A 113 -11.70 -0.60 1.88
N SER A 114 -11.04 0.29 2.64
CA SER A 114 -11.03 1.72 2.29
C SER A 114 -10.28 2.07 1.01
N CYS A 115 -9.27 1.29 0.62
CA CYS A 115 -8.54 1.51 -0.63
C CYS A 115 -9.22 0.85 -1.83
N ILE A 116 -10.01 -0.21 -1.61
CA ILE A 116 -10.90 -0.80 -2.63
C ILE A 116 -12.13 0.09 -2.89
N ILE A 117 -12.61 0.87 -1.92
CA ILE A 117 -13.79 1.76 -2.05
C ILE A 117 -13.63 2.83 -3.17
N ASN A 118 -12.41 3.12 -3.65
CA ASN A 118 -12.23 4.00 -4.81
C ASN A 118 -12.53 3.30 -6.16
N VAL A 119 -12.74 1.98 -6.15
CA VAL A 119 -13.40 1.23 -7.21
C VAL A 119 -14.89 1.23 -6.86
N GLN A 120 -15.69 1.91 -7.68
CA GLN A 120 -17.13 2.08 -7.52
C GLN A 120 -17.83 0.74 -7.22
N ASP A 121 -18.78 0.81 -6.29
CA ASP A 121 -19.76 -0.20 -5.89
C ASP A 121 -19.29 -1.31 -4.94
N LEU A 122 -19.58 -1.19 -3.63
CA LEU A 122 -20.11 -2.28 -2.79
C LEU A 122 -20.50 -1.84 -1.36
N GLN A 123 -21.48 -2.57 -0.80
CA GLN A 123 -22.17 -2.31 0.48
C GLN A 123 -21.26 -2.37 1.71
N ILE A 124 -21.53 -1.50 2.70
CA ILE A 124 -20.81 -1.41 3.97
C ILE A 124 -21.21 -2.59 4.88
N TYR A 125 -20.27 -3.49 5.17
CA TYR A 125 -20.43 -4.55 6.17
C TYR A 125 -19.96 -4.11 7.56
N THR A 126 -20.63 -4.63 8.60
CA THR A 126 -20.41 -4.23 10.00
C THR A 126 -19.23 -4.98 10.64
N PRO A 127 -18.61 -4.44 11.72
CA PRO A 127 -17.37 -4.97 12.31
C PRO A 127 -17.41 -6.45 12.75
N PHE A 128 -18.59 -6.99 13.05
CA PHE A 128 -18.74 -8.39 13.47
C PHE A 128 -18.57 -9.40 12.32
N GLN A 129 -18.84 -9.00 11.08
CA GLN A 129 -18.72 -9.88 9.91
C GLN A 129 -17.24 -10.10 9.51
N ILE A 130 -16.34 -9.28 10.05
CA ILE A 130 -14.89 -9.25 9.74
C ILE A 130 -14.07 -10.33 10.45
N ILE A 131 -14.58 -10.93 11.52
CA ILE A 131 -13.80 -11.88 12.34
C ILE A 131 -13.71 -13.27 11.67
N ASP A 132 -14.65 -13.62 10.77
CA ASP A 132 -14.70 -14.91 10.07
C ASP A 132 -14.00 -14.92 8.70
N LEU A 133 -13.31 -13.83 8.36
CA LEU A 133 -12.99 -13.46 6.97
C LEU A 133 -11.65 -14.02 6.44
N ASN A 134 -11.01 -14.95 7.15
CA ASN A 134 -9.75 -15.61 6.69
C ASN A 134 -9.97 -16.54 5.47
N ARG A 135 -11.21 -16.95 5.19
CA ARG A 135 -11.57 -17.69 3.96
C ARG A 135 -12.36 -16.81 2.97
N SER A 136 -13.22 -15.92 3.47
CA SER A 136 -14.16 -15.15 2.65
C SER A 136 -13.56 -13.87 2.01
N THR A 137 -12.40 -13.36 2.45
CA THR A 137 -11.84 -12.09 1.93
C THR A 137 -11.50 -12.17 0.44
N LYS A 138 -11.07 -13.35 -0.02
CA LYS A 138 -10.77 -13.63 -1.43
C LYS A 138 -12.02 -13.61 -2.31
N GLU A 139 -13.15 -14.07 -1.77
CA GLU A 139 -14.42 -14.21 -2.49
C GLU A 139 -15.29 -12.95 -2.38
N THR A 140 -15.30 -12.27 -1.24
CA THR A 140 -16.18 -11.12 -0.96
C THR A 140 -15.68 -9.81 -1.57
N PHE A 141 -14.37 -9.62 -1.73
CA PHE A 141 -13.80 -8.39 -2.28
C PHE A 141 -12.92 -8.60 -3.52
N GLY A 142 -12.86 -9.82 -4.05
CA GLY A 142 -12.04 -10.13 -5.22
C GLY A 142 -10.56 -9.76 -5.04
N MET A 143 -10.01 -9.85 -3.82
CA MET A 143 -8.60 -9.57 -3.56
C MET A 143 -7.72 -10.56 -4.35
N ARG A 144 -7.10 -10.09 -5.43
CA ARG A 144 -6.28 -10.90 -6.36
C ARG A 144 -4.78 -10.85 -6.09
N VAL A 145 -4.29 -9.92 -5.26
CA VAL A 145 -2.84 -9.72 -5.05
C VAL A 145 -2.47 -9.99 -3.60
N ILE A 146 -1.64 -11.01 -3.39
CA ILE A 146 -1.04 -11.32 -2.08
C ILE A 146 0.47 -11.36 -2.28
N GLU A 147 1.17 -10.44 -1.63
CA GLU A 147 2.63 -10.43 -1.60
C GLU A 147 3.12 -11.30 -0.44
N GLN A 148 3.95 -12.30 -0.73
CA GLN A 148 4.55 -13.20 0.24
C GLN A 148 5.99 -13.46 -0.15
N THR A 149 6.86 -13.62 0.84
CA THR A 149 8.23 -14.06 0.63
C THR A 149 8.20 -15.53 0.18
N PHE A 150 8.61 -15.76 -1.06
CA PHE A 150 8.87 -17.08 -1.63
C PHE A 150 10.30 -17.05 -2.18
N ASN A 151 11.10 -18.05 -1.80
CA ASN A 151 12.49 -18.20 -2.23
C ASN A 151 12.65 -19.48 -3.04
#